data_AF-A0A9E2KZB7-F1
#
_entry.id   AF-A0A9E2KZB7-F1
#
_cell.length_a   1.000
_cell.length_b   1.000
_cell.length_c   1.000
_cell.angle_alpha   90.00
_cell.angle_beta   90.00
_cell.angle_gamma   90.00
#
_symmetry.space_group_name_H-M   'P 1'
#
loop_
_entity.id
_entity.type
_entity.pdbx_description
1 polymer ?
#
loop_
_entity_poly.entity_id
_entity_poly.type
_entity_poly.pdbx_seq_one_letter_code
_entity_poly.pdbx_strand_id
1 'polypeptide(L)'
;MALFPVLPLADEGDEKTLLDMAEFILRASILARREGILALEGFLDTQFNLSLPDKSKTIIERLFEYLIDGINEKCISDIAYYSINALDPASFSGNEKLALMMASEGVLAVGRGENPHVVCKIFAAMMGEKIGSKFYSIYPNLIDSIMEEEAKLCRQREQDIERQTKSWMKSQLECCNEKQKNSEESQEPAMTLDELKAAVLQNVDYFIQTSADLRKRLREMLLEFAEENSLDKIKTLLEDYGTEEDTVKCFQAQFQKAINLRQSLCKFLDIFGASRDDLVCADVRFCTCIEELGHDMWKKFEDVLKANYLDEIVERIHRTAIFFEDVIYFDDISVQKLIQKNSEILVKAIAYTDEEIREKFLRNVSKNKRKEIEKILSSGEAIDRSDSIKCQNIFVKSIRQLCKTCDIFLEKFY
;
A
#
# COMPACT_ATOMS: atom_id res chain seq x y z
N MET A 1 20.55 -9.91 10.02
CA MET A 1 21.31 -10.30 11.22
C MET A 1 20.32 -10.93 12.18
N ALA A 2 20.66 -12.03 12.85
CA ALA A 2 19.82 -12.56 13.92
C ALA A 2 19.79 -11.57 15.09
N LEU A 3 18.62 -11.35 15.66
CA LEU A 3 18.37 -10.49 16.82
C LEU A 3 19.12 -11.01 18.06
N PHE A 4 19.15 -12.33 18.23
CA PHE A 4 19.79 -12.99 19.36
C PHE A 4 21.03 -13.77 18.91
N PRO A 5 22.23 -13.37 19.36
CA PRO A 5 23.47 -14.04 18.96
C PRO A 5 23.68 -15.39 19.66
N VAL A 6 23.01 -15.62 20.79
CA VAL A 6 23.11 -16.86 21.56
C VAL A 6 21.70 -17.31 21.92
N LEU A 7 21.36 -18.53 21.52
CA LEU A 7 20.08 -19.17 21.81
C LEU A 7 20.26 -20.22 22.91
N PRO A 8 19.33 -20.33 23.87
CA PRO A 8 19.25 -21.48 24.76
C PRO A 8 19.09 -22.77 23.95
N LEU A 9 19.64 -23.88 24.46
CA LEU A 9 19.41 -25.20 23.88
C LEU A 9 17.98 -25.64 24.22
N ALA A 10 17.22 -26.05 23.21
CA ALA A 10 15.91 -26.64 23.40
C ALA A 10 16.02 -28.06 23.94
N ASP A 11 15.22 -28.40 24.95
CA ASP A 11 15.08 -29.75 25.49
C ASP A 11 13.75 -30.41 25.04
N GLU A 12 13.59 -31.72 25.26
CA GLU A 12 12.37 -32.43 24.83
C GLU A 12 11.10 -31.97 25.56
N GLY A 13 11.23 -31.39 26.76
CA GLY A 13 10.11 -30.79 27.48
C GLY A 13 9.55 -29.56 26.79
N ASP A 14 10.30 -28.98 25.84
CA ASP A 14 10.00 -27.70 25.20
C ASP A 14 9.26 -27.82 23.91
N GLU A 15 9.25 -29.04 23.36
CA GLU A 15 8.73 -29.34 22.05
C GLU A 15 7.34 -28.75 21.87
N LYS A 16 6.43 -28.96 22.84
CA LYS A 16 5.07 -28.42 22.74
C LYS A 16 5.06 -26.90 22.69
N THR A 17 5.72 -26.21 23.62
CA THR A 17 5.68 -24.75 23.71
C THR A 17 6.32 -24.08 22.49
N LEU A 18 7.43 -24.64 21.98
CA LEU A 18 8.11 -24.11 20.80
C LEU A 18 7.29 -24.35 19.52
N LEU A 19 6.64 -25.51 19.40
CA LEU A 19 5.75 -25.81 18.27
C LEU A 19 4.50 -24.93 18.29
N ASP A 20 3.84 -24.77 19.45
CA ASP A 20 2.69 -23.88 19.64
C ASP A 20 3.06 -22.43 19.23
N MET A 21 4.24 -21.95 19.64
CA MET A 21 4.74 -20.63 19.26
C MET A 21 4.96 -20.50 17.75
N ALA A 22 5.61 -21.49 17.16
CA ALA A 22 5.92 -21.46 15.74
C ALA A 22 4.65 -21.49 14.88
N GLU A 23 3.67 -22.31 15.26
CA GLU A 23 2.35 -22.34 14.62
C GLU A 23 1.65 -20.98 14.73
N PHE A 24 1.60 -20.40 15.94
CA PHE A 24 0.97 -19.10 16.18
C PHE A 24 1.56 -18.00 15.29
N ILE A 25 2.89 -17.89 15.21
CA ILE A 25 3.54 -16.89 14.36
C ILE A 25 3.33 -17.19 12.87
N LEU A 26 3.34 -18.46 12.46
CA LEU A 26 3.09 -18.81 11.06
C LEU A 26 1.67 -18.41 10.63
N ARG A 27 0.67 -18.64 11.48
CA ARG A 27 -0.72 -18.17 11.25
C ARG A 27 -0.77 -16.64 11.14
N ALA A 28 -0.09 -15.93 12.06
CA ALA A 28 0.01 -14.47 11.98
C ALA A 28 0.68 -13.99 10.69
N SER A 29 1.77 -14.63 10.27
CA SER A 29 2.49 -14.29 9.03
C SER A 29 1.63 -14.48 7.78
N ILE A 30 0.88 -15.58 7.71
CA ILE A 30 -0.03 -15.86 6.60
C ILE A 30 -1.15 -14.82 6.57
N LEU A 31 -1.80 -14.56 7.72
CA LEU A 31 -2.88 -13.59 7.84
C LEU A 31 -2.42 -12.17 7.44
N ALA A 32 -1.28 -11.72 7.96
CA ALA A 32 -0.75 -10.37 7.69
C ALA A 32 -0.42 -10.17 6.20
N ARG A 33 0.09 -11.20 5.51
CA ARG A 33 0.36 -11.13 4.07
C ARG A 33 -0.91 -11.05 3.23
N ARG A 34 -1.98 -11.71 3.67
CA ARG A 34 -3.25 -11.78 2.94
C ARG A 34 -4.12 -10.55 3.19
N GLU A 35 -4.28 -10.18 4.44
CA GLU A 35 -5.27 -9.18 4.89
C GLU A 35 -4.63 -7.87 5.39
N GLY A 36 -3.30 -7.79 5.38
CA GLY A 36 -2.57 -6.66 5.95
C GLY A 36 -2.30 -6.81 7.44
N ILE A 37 -1.41 -5.96 7.96
CA ILE A 37 -0.93 -6.05 9.35
C ILE A 37 -2.05 -5.75 10.35
N LEU A 38 -3.02 -4.89 10.02
CA LEU A 38 -4.14 -4.55 10.92
C LEU A 38 -5.08 -5.72 11.18
N ALA A 39 -5.15 -6.72 10.30
CA ALA A 39 -5.92 -7.94 10.55
C ALA A 39 -5.42 -8.71 11.79
N LEU A 40 -4.18 -8.44 12.21
CA LEU A 40 -3.61 -9.02 13.42
C LEU A 40 -4.31 -8.53 14.70
N GLU A 41 -4.97 -7.36 14.72
CA GLU A 41 -5.73 -6.92 15.91
C GLU A 41 -6.80 -7.96 16.30
N GLY A 42 -7.63 -8.37 15.34
CA GLY A 42 -8.67 -9.38 15.57
C GLY A 42 -8.11 -10.79 15.80
N PHE A 43 -6.95 -11.10 15.23
CA PHE A 43 -6.25 -12.36 15.47
C PHE A 43 -5.77 -12.47 16.92
N LEU A 44 -5.14 -11.43 17.47
CA LEU A 44 -4.71 -11.41 18.87
C LEU A 44 -5.89 -11.55 19.82
N ASP A 45 -7.03 -10.90 19.53
CA ASP A 45 -8.22 -11.00 20.37
C ASP A 45 -8.83 -12.42 20.43
N THR A 46 -8.61 -13.25 19.40
CA THR A 46 -9.33 -14.53 19.23
C THR A 46 -8.46 -15.78 19.32
N GLN A 47 -7.19 -15.68 18.90
CA GLN A 47 -6.29 -16.83 18.70
C GLN A 47 -5.10 -16.81 19.67
N PHE A 48 -5.00 -15.81 20.54
CA PHE A 48 -3.90 -15.69 21.48
C PHE A 48 -4.04 -16.63 22.69
N ASN A 49 -3.85 -17.94 22.45
CA ASN A 49 -3.93 -18.98 23.47
C ASN A 49 -2.65 -19.82 23.51
N LEU A 50 -1.53 -19.18 23.83
CA LEU A 50 -0.23 -19.85 23.96
C LEU A 50 -0.07 -20.53 25.33
N SER A 51 0.62 -21.67 25.35
CA SER A 51 1.01 -22.39 26.58
C SER A 51 2.20 -21.71 27.29
N LEU A 52 2.08 -20.42 27.62
CA LEU A 52 3.13 -19.60 28.23
C LEU A 52 2.63 -18.86 29.49
N PRO A 53 3.53 -18.47 30.41
CA PRO A 53 3.18 -17.58 31.51
C PRO A 53 2.64 -16.23 31.02
N ASP A 54 1.79 -15.60 31.82
CA ASP A 54 1.14 -14.32 31.49
C ASP A 54 2.14 -13.22 31.15
N LYS A 55 3.29 -13.17 31.84
CA LYS A 55 4.34 -12.19 31.53
C LYS A 55 4.91 -12.36 30.12
N SER A 56 5.17 -13.60 29.70
CA SER A 56 5.69 -13.91 28.37
C SER A 56 4.66 -13.56 27.30
N LYS A 57 3.39 -13.91 27.58
CA LYS A 57 2.24 -13.53 26.77
C LYS A 57 2.14 -12.03 26.54
N THR A 58 2.19 -11.24 27.61
CA THR A 58 2.14 -9.77 27.52
C THR A 58 3.27 -9.20 26.65
N ILE A 59 4.48 -9.77 26.72
CA ILE A 59 5.59 -9.31 25.86
C ILE A 59 5.25 -9.53 24.39
N ILE A 60 4.77 -10.72 24.03
CA ILE A 60 4.45 -11.07 22.64
C ILE A 60 3.29 -10.20 22.12
N GLU A 61 2.22 -10.07 22.90
CA GLU A 61 1.09 -9.17 22.59
C GLU A 61 1.60 -7.76 22.32
N ARG A 62 2.45 -7.22 23.19
CA ARG A 62 3.02 -5.88 23.02
C ARG A 62 3.87 -5.73 21.77
N LEU A 63 4.67 -6.74 21.42
CA LEU A 63 5.47 -6.71 20.19
C LEU A 63 4.57 -6.68 18.94
N PHE A 64 3.48 -7.44 18.93
CA PHE A 64 2.50 -7.35 17.85
C PHE A 64 1.75 -6.03 17.84
N GLU A 65 1.33 -5.50 19.00
CA GLU A 65 0.71 -4.17 19.09
C GLU A 65 1.64 -3.09 18.53
N TYR A 66 2.93 -3.13 18.85
CA TYR A 66 3.92 -2.19 18.30
C TYR A 66 4.06 -2.33 16.78
N LEU A 67 4.01 -3.56 16.26
CA LEU A 67 4.01 -3.80 14.82
C LEU A 67 2.75 -3.21 14.16
N ILE A 68 1.58 -3.44 14.75
CA ILE A 68 0.28 -2.93 14.29
C ILE A 68 0.24 -1.40 14.33
N ASP A 69 0.81 -0.80 15.37
CA ASP A 69 0.96 0.64 15.55
C ASP A 69 1.96 1.27 14.55
N GLY A 70 2.67 0.45 13.77
CA GLY A 70 3.65 0.91 12.78
C GLY A 70 4.92 1.45 13.42
N ILE A 71 5.28 0.98 14.62
CA ILE A 71 6.56 1.32 15.24
C ILE A 71 7.71 0.82 14.37
N ASN A 72 8.77 1.63 14.28
CA ASN A 72 9.96 1.27 13.52
C ASN A 72 10.51 -0.10 13.93
N GLU A 73 10.83 -0.93 12.95
CA GLU A 73 11.32 -2.30 13.15
C GLU A 73 12.53 -2.37 14.09
N LYS A 74 13.47 -1.42 13.99
CA LYS A 74 14.65 -1.37 14.86
C LYS A 74 14.25 -1.13 16.31
N CYS A 75 13.26 -0.27 16.56
CA CYS A 75 12.74 -0.04 17.91
C CYS A 75 12.07 -1.29 18.47
N ILE A 76 11.28 -2.01 17.67
CA ILE A 76 10.65 -3.28 18.08
C ILE A 76 11.73 -4.31 18.43
N SER A 77 12.76 -4.42 17.59
CA SER A 77 13.94 -5.26 17.80
C SER A 77 14.65 -4.92 19.12
N ASP A 78 14.96 -3.66 19.37
CA ASP A 78 15.64 -3.22 20.60
C ASP A 78 14.78 -3.50 21.84
N ILE A 79 13.49 -3.18 21.79
CA ILE A 79 12.54 -3.47 22.88
C ILE A 79 12.51 -4.97 23.17
N ALA A 80 12.32 -5.81 22.14
CA ALA A 80 12.31 -7.26 22.29
C ALA A 80 13.60 -7.77 22.94
N TYR A 81 14.76 -7.31 22.43
CA TYR A 81 16.07 -7.71 22.94
C TYR A 81 16.25 -7.37 24.42
N TYR A 82 15.95 -6.13 24.82
CA TYR A 82 16.12 -5.69 26.20
C TYR A 82 15.07 -6.30 27.13
N SER A 83 13.82 -6.42 26.71
CA SER A 83 12.75 -7.05 27.50
C SER A 83 13.07 -8.51 27.83
N ILE A 84 13.58 -9.27 26.86
CA ILE A 84 13.90 -10.69 27.05
C ILE A 84 15.19 -10.87 27.88
N ASN A 85 16.19 -10.00 27.71
CA ASN A 85 17.43 -10.08 28.49
C ASN A 85 17.29 -9.55 29.92
N ALA A 86 16.30 -8.69 30.19
CA ALA A 86 15.97 -8.23 31.54
C ALA A 86 15.21 -9.29 32.37
N LEU A 87 14.76 -10.38 31.75
CA LEU A 87 14.10 -11.48 32.46
C LEU A 87 15.10 -12.17 33.39
N ASP A 88 14.73 -12.26 34.65
CA ASP A 88 15.53 -12.94 35.67
C ASP A 88 15.69 -14.44 35.32
N PRO A 89 16.93 -14.94 35.16
CA PRO A 89 17.19 -16.35 34.86
C PRO A 89 16.60 -17.33 35.89
N ALA A 90 16.40 -16.89 37.14
CA ALA A 90 15.77 -17.73 38.17
C ALA A 90 14.24 -17.82 38.01
N SER A 91 13.64 -16.88 37.28
CA SER A 91 12.20 -16.75 37.11
C SER A 91 11.68 -17.33 35.78
N PHE A 92 12.57 -17.66 34.84
CA PHE A 92 12.22 -18.14 33.50
C PHE A 92 13.03 -19.39 33.16
N SER A 93 12.35 -20.42 32.66
CA SER A 93 13.06 -21.56 32.07
C SER A 93 13.83 -21.09 30.82
N GLY A 94 14.89 -21.82 30.45
CA GLY A 94 15.59 -21.57 29.16
C GLY A 94 14.64 -21.64 27.95
N ASN A 95 13.50 -22.28 28.17
CA ASN A 95 12.56 -22.77 27.20
C ASN A 95 11.55 -21.67 26.86
N GLU A 96 11.04 -21.00 27.91
CA GLU A 96 10.28 -19.76 27.78
C GLU A 96 11.13 -18.67 27.13
N LYS A 97 12.41 -18.57 27.50
CA LYS A 97 13.32 -17.59 26.91
C LYS A 97 13.51 -17.85 25.41
N LEU A 98 13.71 -19.11 25.00
CA LEU A 98 13.82 -19.47 23.58
C LEU A 98 12.52 -19.19 22.82
N ALA A 99 11.36 -19.53 23.39
CA ALA A 99 10.05 -19.24 22.79
C ALA A 99 9.84 -17.74 22.57
N LEU A 100 10.24 -16.89 23.53
CA LEU A 100 10.18 -15.43 23.39
C LEU A 100 11.14 -14.90 22.33
N MET A 101 12.35 -15.46 22.23
CA MET A 101 13.31 -15.10 21.18
C MET A 101 12.75 -15.45 19.80
N MET A 102 12.18 -16.64 19.65
CA MET A 102 11.48 -17.06 18.43
C MET A 102 10.30 -16.16 18.10
N ALA A 103 9.46 -15.84 19.08
CA ALA A 103 8.33 -14.93 18.87
C ALA A 103 8.80 -13.57 18.36
N SER A 104 9.89 -13.04 18.92
CA SER A 104 10.43 -11.73 18.54
C SER A 104 10.96 -11.71 17.11
N GLU A 105 11.76 -12.71 16.71
CA GLU A 105 12.19 -12.89 15.31
C GLU A 105 10.99 -13.06 14.38
N GLY A 106 10.00 -13.82 14.85
CA GLY A 106 8.73 -14.05 14.18
C GLY A 106 7.95 -12.78 13.87
N VAL A 107 7.75 -11.93 14.87
CA VAL A 107 7.05 -10.64 14.74
C VAL A 107 7.75 -9.74 13.72
N LEU A 108 9.09 -9.66 13.78
CA LEU A 108 9.85 -8.86 12.81
C LEU A 108 9.70 -9.42 11.40
N ALA A 109 9.76 -10.74 11.23
CA ALA A 109 9.56 -11.39 9.94
C ALA A 109 8.14 -11.16 9.39
N VAL A 110 7.12 -11.15 10.24
CA VAL A 110 5.74 -10.76 9.88
C VAL A 110 5.71 -9.31 9.39
N GLY A 111 6.32 -8.38 10.13
CA GLY A 111 6.35 -6.97 9.75
C GLY A 111 7.06 -6.67 8.44
N ARG A 112 8.12 -7.43 8.13
CA ARG A 112 8.83 -7.37 6.84
C ARG A 112 8.07 -8.02 5.69
N GLY A 113 6.97 -8.73 5.97
CA GLY A 113 6.27 -9.53 4.97
C GLY A 113 7.12 -10.67 4.44
N GLU A 114 7.93 -11.32 5.28
CA GLU A 114 8.71 -12.49 4.88
C GLU A 114 7.79 -13.65 4.46
N ASN A 115 8.29 -14.55 3.63
CA ASN A 115 7.52 -15.73 3.22
C ASN A 115 7.42 -16.70 4.43
N PRO A 116 6.24 -17.28 4.73
CA PRO A 116 6.08 -18.23 5.84
C PRO A 116 7.08 -19.40 5.81
N HIS A 117 7.53 -19.82 4.62
CA HIS A 117 8.59 -20.81 4.47
C HIS A 117 9.92 -20.35 5.05
N VAL A 118 10.27 -19.07 4.88
CA VAL A 118 11.48 -18.48 5.47
C VAL A 118 11.37 -18.46 6.98
N VAL A 119 10.23 -18.00 7.52
CA VAL A 119 9.93 -18.00 8.96
C VAL A 119 10.08 -19.41 9.55
N CYS A 120 9.54 -20.43 8.87
CA CYS A 120 9.72 -21.81 9.27
C CYS A 120 11.18 -22.25 9.32
N LYS A 121 12.00 -21.88 8.32
CA LYS A 121 13.43 -22.25 8.32
C LYS A 121 14.16 -21.63 9.51
N ILE A 122 13.84 -20.38 9.82
CA ILE A 122 14.40 -19.65 10.96
C ILE A 122 14.04 -20.41 12.24
N PHE A 123 12.77 -20.72 12.45
CA PHE A 123 12.32 -21.42 13.66
C PHE A 123 12.89 -22.81 13.80
N ALA A 124 12.92 -23.60 12.72
CA ALA A 124 13.55 -24.92 12.76
C ALA A 124 15.04 -24.85 13.13
N ALA A 125 15.76 -23.81 12.67
CA ALA A 125 17.14 -23.59 13.07
C ALA A 125 17.25 -23.20 14.55
N MET A 126 16.34 -22.35 15.05
CA MET A 126 16.32 -21.92 16.46
C MET A 126 15.98 -23.06 17.44
N MET A 127 15.09 -23.97 17.04
CA MET A 127 14.70 -25.14 17.83
C MET A 127 15.79 -26.23 17.91
N GLY A 128 16.83 -26.12 17.08
CA GLY A 128 17.87 -27.15 16.93
C GLY A 128 17.42 -28.36 16.12
N GLU A 129 18.37 -29.25 15.81
CA GLU A 129 18.20 -30.35 14.85
C GLU A 129 17.03 -31.30 15.19
N LYS A 130 16.89 -31.68 16.46
CA LYS A 130 15.93 -32.70 16.89
C LYS A 130 14.48 -32.21 16.83
N ILE A 131 14.19 -31.05 17.42
CA ILE A 131 12.83 -30.48 17.41
C ILE A 131 12.56 -29.82 16.06
N GLY A 132 13.55 -29.15 15.48
CA GLY A 132 13.44 -28.51 14.17
C GLY A 132 13.14 -29.50 13.03
N SER A 133 13.71 -30.70 13.04
CA SER A 133 13.37 -31.74 12.04
C SER A 133 11.93 -32.25 12.19
N LYS A 134 11.44 -32.43 13.42
CA LYS A 134 10.04 -32.76 13.67
C LYS A 134 9.12 -31.65 13.18
N PHE A 135 9.42 -30.39 13.53
CA PHE A 135 8.69 -29.24 13.07
C PHE A 135 8.63 -29.20 11.53
N TYR A 136 9.76 -29.38 10.85
CA TYR A 136 9.82 -29.48 9.39
C TYR A 136 8.99 -30.61 8.80
N SER A 137 8.87 -31.75 9.49
CA SER A 137 8.09 -32.88 9.01
C SER A 137 6.58 -32.63 9.09
N ILE A 138 6.14 -31.83 10.06
CA ILE A 138 4.72 -31.47 10.26
C ILE A 138 4.36 -30.22 9.45
N TYR A 139 5.35 -29.36 9.20
CA TYR A 139 5.17 -28.04 8.59
C TYR A 139 4.45 -28.03 7.23
N PRO A 140 4.76 -28.90 6.25
CA PRO A 140 4.01 -28.92 4.98
C PRO A 140 2.52 -29.13 5.22
N ASN A 141 2.16 -30.11 6.05
CA ASN A 141 0.76 -30.38 6.40
C ASN A 141 0.13 -29.22 7.17
N LEU A 142 0.91 -28.51 8.01
CA LEU A 142 0.44 -27.34 8.74
C LEU A 142 0.13 -26.19 7.78
N ILE A 143 1.02 -25.89 6.83
CA ILE A 143 0.74 -24.87 5.81
C ILE A 143 -0.45 -25.30 4.98
N ASP A 144 -0.46 -26.53 4.47
CA ASP A 144 -1.54 -27.01 3.62
C ASP A 144 -2.88 -26.95 4.35
N SER A 145 -2.91 -27.34 5.64
CA SER A 145 -4.08 -27.24 6.50
C SER A 145 -4.49 -25.78 6.73
N ILE A 146 -3.55 -24.89 7.05
CA ILE A 146 -3.85 -23.46 7.24
C ILE A 146 -4.37 -22.89 5.92
N MET A 147 -3.70 -23.13 4.81
CA MET A 147 -4.10 -22.68 3.47
C MET A 147 -5.45 -23.29 3.06
N GLU A 148 -5.80 -24.50 3.45
CA GLU A 148 -7.09 -25.11 3.15
C GLU A 148 -8.23 -24.54 4.01
N GLU A 149 -8.01 -24.43 5.33
CA GLU A 149 -8.94 -23.76 6.27
C GLU A 149 -9.21 -22.32 5.81
N GLU A 150 -8.16 -21.64 5.41
CA GLU A 150 -8.23 -20.29 4.88
C GLU A 150 -8.82 -20.20 3.48
N ALA A 151 -8.54 -21.15 2.57
CA ALA A 151 -9.20 -21.21 1.27
C ALA A 151 -10.71 -21.42 1.42
N LYS A 152 -11.14 -22.16 2.45
CA LYS A 152 -12.57 -22.29 2.80
C LYS A 152 -13.14 -20.94 3.23
N LEU A 153 -12.44 -20.21 4.10
CA LEU A 153 -12.85 -18.86 4.52
C LEU A 153 -12.89 -17.87 3.35
N CYS A 154 -11.90 -17.90 2.45
CA CYS A 154 -11.89 -17.10 1.22
C CYS A 154 -13.09 -17.42 0.33
N ARG A 155 -13.34 -18.70 0.04
CA ARG A 155 -14.53 -19.11 -0.74
C ARG A 155 -15.83 -18.68 -0.07
N GLN A 156 -15.89 -18.71 1.26
CA GLN A 156 -17.05 -18.25 2.00
C GLN A 156 -17.24 -16.74 1.88
N ARG A 157 -16.17 -15.95 2.00
CA ARG A 157 -16.19 -14.50 1.76
C ARG A 157 -16.56 -14.16 0.32
N GLU A 158 -16.02 -14.87 -0.66
CA GLU A 158 -16.38 -14.73 -2.08
C GLU A 158 -17.87 -15.01 -2.30
N GLN A 159 -18.40 -16.08 -1.71
CA GLN A 159 -19.83 -16.39 -1.75
C GLN A 159 -20.67 -15.31 -1.07
N ASP A 160 -20.20 -14.73 0.02
CA ASP A 160 -20.91 -13.66 0.72
C ASP A 160 -20.87 -12.34 -0.07
N ILE A 161 -19.74 -12.00 -0.69
CA ILE A 161 -19.63 -10.88 -1.64
C ILE A 161 -20.57 -11.13 -2.82
N GLU A 162 -20.55 -12.32 -3.42
CA GLU A 162 -21.43 -12.67 -4.53
C GLU A 162 -22.91 -12.54 -4.12
N ARG A 163 -23.29 -12.99 -2.92
CA ARG A 163 -24.64 -12.81 -2.37
C ARG A 163 -24.99 -11.34 -2.18
N GLN A 164 -24.08 -10.55 -1.61
CA GLN A 164 -24.27 -9.12 -1.39
C GLN A 164 -24.40 -8.36 -2.71
N THR A 165 -23.54 -8.64 -3.70
CA THR A 165 -23.60 -8.07 -5.04
C THR A 165 -24.89 -8.46 -5.74
N LYS A 166 -25.31 -9.74 -5.69
CA LYS A 166 -26.60 -10.17 -6.25
C LYS A 166 -27.79 -9.51 -5.57
N SER A 167 -27.76 -9.40 -4.24
CA SER A 167 -28.79 -8.71 -3.47
C SER A 167 -28.87 -7.23 -3.84
N TRP A 168 -27.72 -6.56 -3.95
CA TRP A 168 -27.62 -5.18 -4.37
C TRP A 168 -28.12 -4.99 -5.80
N MET A 169 -27.66 -5.81 -6.75
CA MET A 169 -28.14 -5.78 -8.13
C MET A 169 -29.65 -5.98 -8.22
N LYS A 170 -30.20 -6.92 -7.45
CA LYS A 170 -31.65 -7.16 -7.39
C LYS A 170 -32.39 -5.93 -6.86
N SER A 171 -31.88 -5.30 -5.80
CA SER A 171 -32.43 -4.05 -5.27
C SER A 171 -32.36 -2.89 -6.27
N GLN A 172 -31.26 -2.75 -7.02
CA GLN A 172 -31.15 -1.76 -8.09
C GLN A 172 -32.15 -2.05 -9.22
N LEU A 173 -32.34 -3.31 -9.58
CA LEU A 173 -33.32 -3.73 -10.60
C LEU A 173 -34.75 -3.46 -10.14
N GLU A 174 -35.09 -3.77 -8.89
CA GLU A 174 -36.38 -3.48 -8.27
C GLU A 174 -36.64 -1.97 -8.23
N CYS A 175 -35.64 -1.15 -7.86
CA CYS A 175 -35.73 0.31 -7.90
C CYS A 175 -35.93 0.85 -9.32
N CYS A 176 -35.22 0.29 -10.32
CA CYS A 176 -35.41 0.65 -11.72
C CYS A 176 -36.81 0.28 -12.22
N ASN A 177 -37.32 -0.89 -11.83
CA ASN A 177 -38.67 -1.34 -12.20
C ASN A 177 -39.76 -0.51 -11.52
N GLU A 178 -39.58 -0.11 -10.26
CA GLU A 178 -40.48 0.82 -9.57
C GLU A 178 -40.45 2.21 -10.20
N LYS A 179 -39.27 2.73 -10.55
CA LYS A 179 -39.14 3.97 -11.31
C LYS A 179 -39.81 3.86 -12.67
N GLN A 180 -39.67 2.74 -13.38
CA GLN A 180 -40.38 2.50 -14.64
C GLN A 180 -41.91 2.52 -14.45
N LYS A 181 -42.42 1.81 -13.43
CA LYS A 181 -43.86 1.82 -13.09
C LYS A 181 -44.37 3.22 -12.72
N ASN A 182 -43.56 4.02 -12.03
CA ASN A 182 -43.90 5.40 -11.67
C ASN A 182 -43.64 6.41 -12.81
N SER A 183 -42.84 6.04 -13.82
CA SER A 183 -42.54 6.83 -15.02
C SER A 183 -43.60 6.74 -16.11
N GLU A 184 -44.52 5.76 -16.04
CA GLU A 184 -45.74 5.80 -16.85
C GLU A 184 -46.61 7.05 -16.53
N GLU A 185 -46.32 7.76 -15.42
CA GLU A 185 -46.85 9.10 -15.12
C GLU A 185 -45.79 10.23 -15.12
N SER A 186 -44.49 9.96 -15.31
CA SER A 186 -43.43 11.00 -15.29
C SER A 186 -42.28 10.76 -16.28
N GLN A 187 -41.99 11.79 -17.09
CA GLN A 187 -41.07 11.76 -18.24
C GLN A 187 -39.57 11.82 -17.87
N GLU A 188 -39.00 10.79 -17.24
CA GLU A 188 -37.52 10.64 -17.18
C GLU A 188 -37.04 9.29 -17.72
N PRO A 189 -35.93 9.24 -18.50
CA PRO A 189 -35.53 8.06 -19.27
C PRO A 189 -34.79 7.02 -18.43
N ALA A 190 -35.11 5.74 -18.65
CA ALA A 190 -34.44 4.60 -18.02
C ALA A 190 -33.09 4.27 -18.68
N MET A 191 -32.13 3.80 -17.86
CA MET A 191 -30.81 3.34 -18.26
C MET A 191 -30.91 2.21 -19.30
N THR A 192 -30.11 2.30 -20.35
CA THR A 192 -30.20 1.44 -21.53
C THR A 192 -29.36 0.15 -21.38
N LEU A 193 -29.73 -0.90 -22.12
CA LEU A 193 -29.04 -2.19 -22.13
C LEU A 193 -27.56 -2.08 -22.59
N ASP A 194 -27.24 -1.03 -23.35
CA ASP A 194 -25.88 -0.77 -23.85
C ASP A 194 -25.00 -0.05 -22.81
N GLU A 195 -25.58 0.78 -21.94
CA GLU A 195 -24.88 1.35 -20.77
C GLU A 195 -24.49 0.26 -19.76
N LEU A 196 -25.33 -0.77 -19.60
CA LEU A 196 -25.04 -1.93 -18.76
C LEU A 196 -23.92 -2.82 -19.34
N LYS A 197 -23.84 -2.97 -20.68
CA LYS A 197 -22.76 -3.74 -21.34
C LYS A 197 -21.41 -3.03 -21.29
N ALA A 198 -21.39 -1.70 -21.38
CA ALA A 198 -20.18 -0.89 -21.27
C ALA A 198 -19.53 -1.03 -19.88
N ALA A 199 -20.33 -1.05 -18.81
CA ALA A 199 -19.86 -1.27 -17.45
C ALA A 199 -19.25 -2.68 -17.22
N VAL A 200 -19.68 -3.70 -17.99
CA VAL A 200 -19.17 -5.07 -17.90
C VAL A 200 -17.86 -5.26 -18.67
N LEU A 201 -17.72 -4.65 -19.85
CA LEU A 201 -16.48 -4.71 -20.66
C LEU A 201 -15.30 -3.99 -20.01
N GLN A 202 -15.56 -2.90 -19.29
CA GLN A 202 -14.56 -2.15 -18.53
C GLN A 202 -13.87 -3.00 -17.43
N ASN A 203 -14.51 -4.10 -16.99
CA ASN A 203 -13.97 -5.02 -16.00
C ASN A 203 -13.10 -6.16 -16.59
N VAL A 204 -13.09 -6.35 -17.91
CA VAL A 204 -12.32 -7.43 -18.60
C VAL A 204 -10.95 -6.94 -19.10
N ASP A 205 -10.83 -5.66 -19.48
CA ASP A 205 -9.53 -5.03 -19.82
C ASP A 205 -8.56 -4.98 -18.62
N TYR A 206 -9.11 -5.05 -17.40
CA TYR A 206 -8.40 -5.23 -16.13
C TYR A 206 -7.50 -6.49 -16.09
N PHE A 207 -7.77 -7.52 -16.91
CA PHE A 207 -7.04 -8.80 -16.88
C PHE A 207 -5.75 -8.84 -17.74
N ILE A 208 -5.58 -7.91 -18.69
CA ILE A 208 -4.55 -7.99 -19.76
C ILE A 208 -3.21 -7.31 -19.37
N GLN A 209 -3.16 -6.51 -18.29
CA GLN A 209 -2.04 -5.60 -18.00
C GLN A 209 -0.84 -6.19 -17.20
N THR A 210 -0.69 -7.51 -17.10
CA THR A 210 0.04 -8.16 -15.99
C THR A 210 1.48 -8.69 -16.26
N SER A 211 2.16 -8.46 -17.40
CA SER A 211 3.52 -9.05 -17.60
C SER A 211 4.62 -8.13 -18.18
N ALA A 212 5.72 -8.04 -17.44
CA ALA A 212 6.96 -7.34 -17.81
C ALA A 212 7.77 -8.06 -18.90
N ASP A 213 7.68 -9.38 -19.01
CA ASP A 213 8.37 -10.17 -20.04
C ASP A 213 7.85 -9.88 -21.45
N LEU A 214 6.56 -9.54 -21.57
CA LEU A 214 5.94 -9.16 -22.84
C LEU A 214 6.47 -7.81 -23.35
N ARG A 215 6.73 -6.86 -22.45
CA ARG A 215 7.28 -5.52 -22.78
C ARG A 215 8.74 -5.61 -23.20
N LYS A 216 9.51 -6.49 -22.56
CA LYS A 216 10.89 -6.80 -22.96
C LYS A 216 10.94 -7.43 -24.34
N ARG A 217 10.06 -8.39 -24.62
CA ARG A 217 9.91 -9.03 -25.95
C ARG A 217 9.58 -8.01 -27.04
N LEU A 218 8.72 -7.04 -26.73
CA LEU A 218 8.33 -5.98 -27.67
C LEU A 218 9.48 -5.02 -27.99
N ARG A 219 10.31 -4.67 -26.99
CA ARG A 219 11.51 -3.84 -27.19
C ARG A 219 12.57 -4.55 -28.04
N GLU A 220 12.75 -5.85 -27.83
CA GLU A 220 13.67 -6.69 -28.61
C GLU A 220 13.20 -6.80 -30.08
N MET A 221 11.91 -7.02 -30.32
CA MET A 221 11.32 -7.04 -31.66
C MET A 221 11.46 -5.70 -32.41
N LEU A 222 11.41 -4.58 -31.71
CA LEU A 222 11.55 -3.24 -32.31
C LEU A 222 13.00 -2.90 -32.65
N LEU A 223 13.97 -3.41 -31.89
CA LEU A 223 15.39 -3.29 -32.20
C LEU A 223 15.78 -4.17 -33.40
N GLU A 224 15.26 -5.41 -33.49
CA GLU A 224 15.44 -6.29 -34.66
C GLU A 224 14.83 -5.69 -35.93
N PHE A 225 13.61 -5.15 -35.85
CA PHE A 225 12.96 -4.49 -36.97
C PHE A 225 13.72 -3.24 -37.45
N ALA A 226 14.28 -2.44 -36.53
CA ALA A 226 15.08 -1.27 -36.88
C ALA A 226 16.41 -1.65 -37.56
N GLU A 227 16.97 -2.80 -37.21
CA GLU A 227 18.22 -3.32 -37.78
C GLU A 227 18.01 -3.92 -39.18
N GLU A 228 16.92 -4.67 -39.39
CA GLU A 228 16.53 -5.20 -40.71
C GLU A 228 16.21 -4.11 -41.75
N ASN A 229 15.76 -2.94 -41.27
CA ASN A 229 15.34 -1.82 -42.13
C ASN A 229 16.35 -0.65 -42.17
N SER A 230 17.56 -0.83 -41.60
CA SER A 230 18.65 0.17 -41.61
C SER A 230 18.25 1.55 -41.02
N LEU A 231 17.54 1.56 -39.89
CA LEU A 231 17.02 2.78 -39.24
C LEU A 231 17.96 3.32 -38.13
N ASP A 232 19.20 3.64 -38.49
CA ASP A 232 20.29 3.96 -37.55
C ASP A 232 19.97 5.10 -36.55
N LYS A 233 19.16 6.08 -36.93
CA LYS A 233 18.76 7.20 -36.05
C LYS A 233 17.91 6.78 -34.85
N ILE A 234 17.07 5.75 -34.99
CA ILE A 234 16.23 5.24 -33.89
C ILE A 234 17.09 4.48 -32.88
N LYS A 235 18.14 3.81 -33.36
CA LYS A 235 19.13 3.11 -32.55
C LYS A 235 19.92 4.10 -31.68
N THR A 236 20.40 5.20 -32.28
CA THR A 236 21.16 6.26 -31.56
C THR A 236 20.31 7.04 -30.56
N LEU A 237 19.02 7.26 -30.83
CA LEU A 237 18.09 7.98 -29.94
C LEU A 237 17.78 7.23 -28.64
N LEU A 238 17.88 5.90 -28.67
CA LEU A 238 17.64 5.06 -27.50
C LEU A 238 18.85 5.03 -26.53
N GLU A 239 19.96 5.68 -26.88
CA GLU A 239 21.25 5.57 -26.16
C GLU A 239 21.66 6.83 -25.33
N ASP A 240 21.06 8.03 -25.49
CA ASP A 240 21.83 9.30 -25.24
C ASP A 240 21.30 10.43 -24.29
N TYR A 241 20.28 10.31 -23.43
CA TYR A 241 19.77 11.48 -22.64
C TYR A 241 20.22 11.60 -21.15
N GLY A 242 20.81 12.76 -20.81
CA GLY A 242 21.42 13.14 -19.51
C GLY A 242 20.51 13.64 -18.36
N THR A 243 21.13 14.26 -17.33
CA THR A 243 20.67 14.29 -15.92
C THR A 243 19.49 15.22 -15.55
N GLU A 244 18.77 14.82 -14.49
CA GLU A 244 17.44 15.30 -14.04
C GLU A 244 17.41 16.68 -13.37
N GLU A 245 18.49 17.10 -12.69
CA GLU A 245 18.48 18.27 -11.79
C GLU A 245 18.43 19.63 -12.52
N ASP A 246 19.06 19.72 -13.71
CA ASP A 246 19.16 20.98 -14.46
C ASP A 246 17.84 21.38 -15.13
N THR A 247 16.95 20.41 -15.36
CA THR A 247 15.66 20.67 -16.02
C THR A 247 14.62 21.25 -15.05
N VAL A 248 14.68 20.85 -13.78
CA VAL A 248 13.71 21.29 -12.75
C VAL A 248 13.89 22.76 -12.40
N LYS A 249 15.14 23.23 -12.27
CA LYS A 249 15.46 24.63 -11.92
C LYS A 249 15.01 25.63 -12.99
N CYS A 250 15.04 25.23 -14.26
CA CYS A 250 14.62 26.09 -15.37
C CYS A 250 13.09 26.26 -15.41
N PHE A 251 12.34 25.20 -15.06
CA PHE A 251 10.87 25.18 -15.10
C PHE A 251 10.22 26.12 -14.08
N GLN A 252 10.67 26.06 -12.82
CA GLN A 252 10.09 26.83 -11.72
C GLN A 252 10.18 28.35 -11.94
N ALA A 253 11.29 28.83 -12.53
CA ALA A 253 11.51 30.25 -12.78
C ALA A 253 10.59 30.85 -13.87
N GLN A 254 10.24 30.07 -14.89
CA GLN A 254 9.40 30.52 -16.00
C GLN A 254 7.91 30.51 -15.65
N PHE A 255 7.48 29.52 -14.86
CA PHE A 255 6.10 29.38 -14.39
C PHE A 255 5.65 30.56 -13.51
N GLN A 256 6.48 30.98 -12.56
CA GLN A 256 6.19 32.12 -11.68
C GLN A 256 6.04 33.44 -12.47
N LYS A 257 6.73 33.57 -13.60
CA LYS A 257 6.70 34.75 -14.46
C LYS A 257 5.41 34.80 -15.31
N ALA A 258 4.91 33.65 -15.76
CA ALA A 258 3.70 33.56 -16.59
C ALA A 258 2.41 33.86 -15.81
N ILE A 259 2.30 33.38 -14.56
CA ILE A 259 1.16 33.66 -13.68
C ILE A 259 1.02 35.16 -13.40
N ASN A 260 2.13 35.86 -13.14
CA ASN A 260 2.11 37.27 -12.75
C ASN A 260 1.75 38.23 -13.89
N LEU A 261 1.86 37.80 -15.15
CA LEU A 261 1.75 38.71 -16.31
C LEU A 261 0.39 38.67 -17.03
N ARG A 262 -0.56 37.80 -16.63
CA ARG A 262 -1.84 37.56 -17.37
C ARG A 262 -1.62 37.42 -18.89
N GLN A 263 -0.46 36.90 -19.32
CA GLN A 263 -0.17 36.67 -20.74
C GLN A 263 -0.80 35.34 -21.19
N SER A 264 -1.16 35.26 -22.47
CA SER A 264 -1.84 34.07 -23.02
C SER A 264 -0.99 32.83 -22.83
N LEU A 265 -1.63 31.73 -22.42
CA LEU A 265 -1.07 30.39 -22.26
C LEU A 265 -0.19 29.99 -23.47
N CYS A 266 -0.57 30.43 -24.68
CA CYS A 266 0.20 30.22 -25.91
C CYS A 266 1.65 30.74 -25.82
N LYS A 267 1.90 31.92 -25.22
CA LYS A 267 3.27 32.43 -25.04
C LYS A 267 4.07 31.64 -24.01
N PHE A 268 3.43 31.06 -23.01
CA PHE A 268 4.08 30.17 -22.05
C PHE A 268 4.48 28.86 -22.73
N LEU A 269 3.60 28.27 -23.55
CA LEU A 269 3.86 27.04 -24.29
C LEU A 269 4.91 27.24 -25.40
N ASP A 270 4.93 28.40 -26.07
CA ASP A 270 5.96 28.77 -27.07
C ASP A 270 7.38 28.83 -26.47
N ILE A 271 7.53 29.20 -25.18
CA ILE A 271 8.84 29.27 -24.49
C ILE A 271 9.46 27.88 -24.28
N PHE A 272 8.65 26.81 -24.21
CA PHE A 272 9.14 25.43 -24.09
C PHE A 272 9.44 24.77 -25.43
N GLY A 273 9.29 25.49 -26.55
CA GLY A 273 9.45 24.93 -27.89
C GLY A 273 8.45 23.81 -28.21
N ALA A 274 7.43 23.63 -27.37
CA ALA A 274 6.46 22.56 -27.48
C ALA A 274 5.40 22.96 -28.51
N SER A 275 5.39 22.28 -29.66
CA SER A 275 4.22 22.26 -30.51
C SER A 275 3.03 21.64 -29.74
N ARG A 276 1.81 21.83 -30.25
CA ARG A 276 0.60 21.17 -29.69
C ARG A 276 0.78 19.64 -29.60
N ASP A 277 1.66 19.07 -30.41
CA ASP A 277 2.01 17.64 -30.44
C ASP A 277 3.10 17.26 -29.41
N ASP A 278 3.95 18.19 -28.95
CA ASP A 278 4.98 17.91 -27.92
C ASP A 278 4.39 17.88 -26.50
N LEU A 279 3.26 18.57 -26.26
CA LEU A 279 2.43 18.38 -25.05
C LEU A 279 1.76 17.00 -25.02
N VAL A 280 1.66 16.31 -26.16
CA VAL A 280 1.14 14.93 -26.22
C VAL A 280 2.10 13.95 -25.54
N CYS A 281 3.38 14.29 -25.53
CA CYS A 281 4.46 13.56 -24.86
C CYS A 281 4.84 14.12 -23.48
N ALA A 282 3.94 14.85 -22.81
CA ALA A 282 4.18 15.50 -21.52
C ALA A 282 4.89 14.57 -20.51
N ASP A 283 6.18 14.85 -20.36
CA ASP A 283 7.18 14.19 -19.53
C ASP A 283 6.73 14.11 -18.06
N VAL A 284 7.13 13.04 -17.36
CA VAL A 284 7.03 12.87 -15.89
C VAL A 284 7.43 14.15 -15.12
N ARG A 285 8.32 14.95 -15.69
CA ARG A 285 8.71 16.27 -15.18
C ARG A 285 7.57 17.27 -15.12
N PHE A 286 6.74 17.38 -16.16
CA PHE A 286 5.60 18.29 -16.17
C PHE A 286 4.58 17.90 -15.10
N CYS A 287 4.26 16.60 -15.01
CA CYS A 287 3.40 16.06 -13.96
C CYS A 287 3.99 16.34 -12.58
N THR A 288 5.30 16.17 -12.42
CA THR A 288 5.98 16.48 -11.15
C THR A 288 5.85 17.93 -10.74
N CYS A 289 5.97 18.85 -11.68
CA CYS A 289 5.75 20.25 -11.38
C CYS A 289 4.29 20.53 -11.04
N ILE A 290 3.32 19.87 -11.69
CA ILE A 290 1.91 19.98 -11.33
C ILE A 290 1.65 19.43 -9.91
N GLU A 291 2.24 18.30 -9.54
CA GLU A 291 2.10 17.70 -8.21
C GLU A 291 2.66 18.62 -7.11
N GLU A 292 3.78 19.31 -7.38
CA GLU A 292 4.37 20.29 -6.45
C GLU A 292 3.50 21.55 -6.24
N LEU A 293 2.61 21.89 -7.18
CA LEU A 293 1.68 23.01 -7.02
C LEU A 293 0.59 22.72 -5.97
N GLY A 294 0.31 21.44 -5.70
CA GLY A 294 -0.79 21.00 -4.85
C GLY A 294 -2.17 21.12 -5.52
N HIS A 295 -3.16 20.42 -4.96
CA HIS A 295 -4.48 20.24 -5.56
C HIS A 295 -5.23 21.56 -5.86
N ASP A 296 -5.17 22.53 -4.94
CA ASP A 296 -5.84 23.84 -5.11
C ASP A 296 -5.34 24.63 -6.34
N MET A 297 -4.03 24.59 -6.58
CA MET A 297 -3.41 25.31 -7.70
C MET A 297 -3.54 24.52 -8.99
N TRP A 298 -3.45 23.20 -8.93
CA TRP A 298 -3.78 22.31 -10.05
C TRP A 298 -5.20 22.57 -10.53
N LYS A 299 -6.21 22.62 -9.65
CA LYS A 299 -7.61 22.86 -10.03
C LYS A 299 -7.81 24.19 -10.76
N LYS A 300 -7.15 25.26 -10.32
CA LYS A 300 -7.17 26.55 -11.03
C LYS A 300 -6.49 26.46 -12.40
N PHE A 301 -5.41 25.70 -12.52
CA PHE A 301 -4.72 25.49 -13.77
C PHE A 301 -5.54 24.60 -14.73
N GLU A 302 -6.19 23.57 -14.20
CA GLU A 302 -7.13 22.72 -14.89
C GLU A 302 -8.30 23.52 -15.47
N ASP A 303 -8.92 24.41 -14.68
CA ASP A 303 -9.99 25.30 -15.15
C ASP A 303 -9.51 26.17 -16.33
N VAL A 304 -8.26 26.64 -16.29
CA VAL A 304 -7.65 27.40 -17.39
C VAL A 304 -7.45 26.50 -18.61
N LEU A 305 -6.96 25.27 -18.45
CA LEU A 305 -6.79 24.33 -19.57
C LEU A 305 -8.13 23.97 -20.23
N LYS A 306 -9.14 23.64 -19.42
CA LYS A 306 -10.51 23.34 -19.88
C LYS A 306 -11.14 24.53 -20.61
N ALA A 307 -11.01 25.75 -20.07
CA ALA A 307 -11.51 26.97 -20.71
C ALA A 307 -10.85 27.26 -22.08
N ASN A 308 -9.70 26.64 -22.37
CA ASN A 308 -8.99 26.73 -23.64
C ASN A 308 -9.13 25.45 -24.50
N TYR A 309 -10.08 24.57 -24.19
CA TYR A 309 -10.36 23.33 -24.94
C TYR A 309 -9.16 22.37 -25.00
N LEU A 310 -8.42 22.25 -23.89
CA LEU A 310 -7.27 21.35 -23.74
C LEU A 310 -7.59 20.17 -22.80
N ASP A 311 -8.81 19.63 -22.89
CA ASP A 311 -9.30 18.56 -22.02
C ASP A 311 -8.43 17.29 -22.10
N GLU A 312 -7.91 16.95 -23.28
CA GLU A 312 -7.01 15.79 -23.46
C GLU A 312 -5.71 15.91 -22.65
N ILE A 313 -5.18 17.13 -22.47
CA ILE A 313 -3.99 17.38 -21.65
C ILE A 313 -4.34 17.25 -20.18
N VAL A 314 -5.51 17.76 -19.77
CA VAL A 314 -6.04 17.60 -18.41
C VAL A 314 -6.21 16.13 -18.06
N GLU A 315 -6.83 15.34 -18.94
CA GLU A 315 -6.98 13.90 -18.75
C GLU A 315 -5.63 13.20 -18.63
N ARG A 316 -4.65 13.54 -19.49
CA ARG A 316 -3.31 12.93 -19.40
C ARG A 316 -2.62 13.28 -18.08
N ILE A 317 -2.72 14.52 -17.61
CA ILE A 317 -2.15 14.91 -16.32
C ILE A 317 -2.86 14.18 -15.18
N HIS A 318 -4.18 14.07 -15.20
CA HIS A 318 -4.91 13.25 -14.21
C HIS A 318 -4.48 11.78 -14.22
N ARG A 319 -4.12 11.24 -15.39
CA ARG A 319 -3.61 9.86 -15.56
C ARG A 319 -2.13 9.69 -15.22
N THR A 320 -1.39 10.75 -14.88
CA THR A 320 0.08 10.65 -14.71
C THR A 320 0.58 11.34 -13.42
N ALA A 321 -0.06 12.42 -13.00
CA ALA A 321 0.22 13.12 -11.76
C ALA A 321 -0.41 12.38 -10.57
N ILE A 322 0.37 12.22 -9.50
CA ILE A 322 -0.08 11.67 -8.22
C ILE A 322 -0.27 12.81 -7.23
N PHE A 323 -1.50 13.06 -6.83
CA PHE A 323 -1.84 14.00 -5.78
C PHE A 323 -1.94 13.29 -4.43
N PHE A 324 -1.97 14.06 -3.34
CA PHE A 324 -2.13 13.49 -2.00
C PHE A 324 -3.50 12.81 -1.85
N GLU A 325 -4.51 13.41 -2.45
CA GLU A 325 -5.90 12.97 -2.49
C GLU A 325 -6.06 11.62 -3.20
N ASP A 326 -5.13 11.24 -4.08
CA ASP A 326 -5.16 9.97 -4.79
C ASP A 326 -4.98 8.77 -3.85
N VAL A 327 -4.73 8.99 -2.56
CA VAL A 327 -4.67 7.92 -1.55
C VAL A 327 -5.96 7.09 -1.47
N ILE A 328 -7.08 7.66 -1.90
CA ILE A 328 -8.37 6.97 -1.93
C ILE A 328 -8.30 5.70 -2.80
N TYR A 329 -7.44 5.72 -3.83
CA TYR A 329 -7.23 4.65 -4.81
C TYR A 329 -6.10 3.68 -4.43
N PHE A 330 -5.52 3.79 -3.23
CA PHE A 330 -4.63 2.75 -2.72
C PHE A 330 -5.42 1.71 -1.94
N ASP A 331 -5.03 0.44 -2.05
CA ASP A 331 -5.47 -0.58 -1.11
C ASP A 331 -5.01 -0.24 0.33
N ASP A 332 -5.65 -0.86 1.32
CA ASP A 332 -5.40 -0.56 2.73
C ASP A 332 -3.96 -0.95 3.17
N ILE A 333 -3.36 -1.98 2.58
CA ILE A 333 -1.95 -2.38 2.84
C ILE A 333 -0.99 -1.30 2.33
N SER A 334 -1.26 -0.78 1.14
CA SER A 334 -0.51 0.31 0.52
C SER A 334 -0.56 1.58 1.36
N VAL A 335 -1.74 1.92 1.90
CA VAL A 335 -1.89 3.05 2.83
C VAL A 335 -1.15 2.79 4.15
N GLN A 336 -1.19 1.58 4.71
CA GLN A 336 -0.44 1.23 5.93
C GLN A 336 1.06 1.41 5.76
N LYS A 337 1.64 0.94 4.64
CA LYS A 337 3.07 1.15 4.32
C LYS A 337 3.41 2.64 4.22
N LEU A 338 2.54 3.40 3.57
CA LEU A 338 2.70 4.84 3.43
C LEU A 338 2.67 5.55 4.80
N ILE A 339 1.74 5.16 5.68
CA ILE A 339 1.64 5.67 7.05
C ILE A 339 2.90 5.31 7.84
N GLN A 340 3.35 4.06 7.82
CA GLN A 340 4.52 3.61 8.58
C GLN A 340 5.76 4.45 8.24
N LYS A 341 5.94 4.78 6.96
CA LYS A 341 7.06 5.61 6.49
C LYS A 341 6.95 7.09 6.88
N ASN A 342 5.75 7.59 7.15
CA ASN A 342 5.46 9.01 7.36
C ASN A 342 4.65 9.26 8.65
N SER A 343 4.79 8.39 9.65
CA SER A 343 3.93 8.36 10.84
C SER A 343 4.00 9.65 11.66
N GLU A 344 5.19 10.27 11.72
CA GLU A 344 5.45 11.52 12.46
C GLU A 344 4.72 12.74 11.88
N ILE A 345 4.46 12.74 10.57
CA ILE A 345 3.88 13.87 9.85
C ILE A 345 2.41 13.63 9.45
N LEU A 346 1.86 12.45 9.73
CA LEU A 346 0.51 12.05 9.33
C LEU A 346 -0.56 13.03 9.80
N VAL A 347 -0.54 13.42 11.08
CA VAL A 347 -1.55 14.34 11.66
C VAL A 347 -1.59 15.67 10.92
N LYS A 348 -0.41 16.24 10.62
CA LYS A 348 -0.30 17.50 9.88
C LYS A 348 -0.75 17.34 8.43
N ALA A 349 -0.44 16.21 7.79
CA ALA A 349 -0.81 15.95 6.41
C ALA A 349 -2.34 15.86 6.20
N ILE A 350 -3.09 15.29 7.16
CA ILE A 350 -4.54 15.06 7.03
C ILE A 350 -5.41 16.15 7.68
N ALA A 351 -4.81 17.18 8.28
CA ALA A 351 -5.53 18.21 9.04
C ALA A 351 -6.51 19.04 8.18
N TYR A 352 -6.15 19.28 6.91
CA TYR A 352 -6.92 20.12 5.98
C TYR A 352 -7.47 19.35 4.77
N THR A 353 -7.63 18.03 4.91
CA THR A 353 -8.16 17.18 3.85
C THR A 353 -9.66 16.94 4.04
N ASP A 354 -10.31 16.52 2.95
CA ASP A 354 -11.69 16.07 2.99
C ASP A 354 -11.86 14.88 3.96
N GLU A 355 -13.06 14.74 4.51
CA GLU A 355 -13.40 13.72 5.51
C GLU A 355 -13.13 12.30 4.98
N GLU A 356 -13.43 12.06 3.70
CA GLU A 356 -13.22 10.76 3.06
C GLU A 356 -11.74 10.34 3.03
N ILE A 357 -10.86 11.27 2.65
CA ILE A 357 -9.41 11.08 2.63
C ILE A 357 -8.89 10.89 4.05
N ARG A 358 -9.40 11.68 5.00
CA ARG A 358 -9.02 11.56 6.40
C ARG A 358 -9.38 10.18 6.96
N GLU A 359 -10.61 9.72 6.73
CA GLU A 359 -11.07 8.39 7.16
C GLU A 359 -10.31 7.25 6.48
N LYS A 360 -9.89 7.42 5.22
CA LYS A 360 -9.01 6.45 4.52
C LYS A 360 -7.69 6.23 5.27
N PHE A 361 -7.08 7.29 5.83
CA PHE A 361 -5.91 7.15 6.69
C PHE A 361 -6.28 6.61 8.08
N LEU A 362 -7.34 7.13 8.71
CA LEU A 362 -7.71 6.77 10.09
C LEU A 362 -8.15 5.31 10.25
N ARG A 363 -8.75 4.69 9.23
CA ARG A 363 -9.06 3.25 9.26
C ARG A 363 -7.82 2.36 9.07
N ASN A 364 -6.74 2.95 8.56
CA ASN A 364 -5.48 2.27 8.29
C ASN A 364 -4.41 2.53 9.38
N VAL A 365 -4.83 3.06 10.53
CA VAL A 365 -4.03 3.09 11.76
C VAL A 365 -4.70 2.25 12.83
N SER A 366 -3.94 1.85 13.85
CA SER A 366 -4.49 1.15 15.01
C SER A 366 -5.56 1.96 15.73
N LYS A 367 -6.43 1.27 16.48
CA LYS A 367 -7.49 1.92 17.28
C LYS A 367 -6.95 2.96 18.25
N ASN A 368 -5.77 2.71 18.84
CA ASN A 368 -5.15 3.64 19.79
C ASN A 368 -4.59 4.86 19.08
N LYS A 369 -3.89 4.65 17.97
CA LYS A 369 -3.34 5.75 17.18
C LYS A 369 -4.45 6.62 16.59
N ARG A 370 -5.54 6.01 16.11
CA ARG A 370 -6.73 6.73 15.66
C ARG A 370 -7.26 7.71 16.71
N LYS A 371 -7.47 7.24 17.94
CA LYS A 371 -7.94 8.07 19.07
C LYS A 371 -6.98 9.22 19.38
N GLU A 372 -5.67 8.97 19.31
CA GLU A 372 -4.64 10.00 19.51
C GLU A 372 -4.74 11.07 18.43
N ILE A 373 -4.81 10.67 17.16
CA ILE A 373 -4.91 11.58 16.01
C ILE A 373 -6.20 12.40 16.10
N GLU A 374 -7.35 11.76 16.32
CA GLU A 374 -8.66 12.42 16.46
C GLU A 374 -8.65 13.44 17.61
N LYS A 375 -7.98 13.12 18.73
CA LYS A 375 -7.82 14.03 19.86
C LYS A 375 -6.99 15.26 19.49
N ILE A 376 -5.91 15.11 18.72
CA ILE A 376 -5.07 16.24 18.27
C ILE A 376 -5.84 17.11 17.27
N LEU A 377 -6.58 16.50 16.33
CA LEU A 377 -7.39 17.25 15.38
C LEU A 377 -8.54 18.00 16.07
N SER A 378 -9.12 17.43 17.13
CA SER A 378 -10.22 18.04 17.88
C SER A 378 -9.78 19.05 18.94
N SER A 379 -8.53 18.97 19.43
CA SER A 379 -8.02 19.86 20.49
C SER A 379 -7.83 21.30 20.02
N GLY A 380 -7.91 21.55 18.70
CA GLY A 380 -7.71 22.87 18.11
C GLY A 380 -6.26 23.33 18.18
N GLU A 381 -5.30 22.41 18.37
CA GLU A 381 -3.88 22.74 18.23
C GLU A 381 -3.67 23.29 16.81
N ALA A 382 -3.20 24.54 16.74
CA ALA A 382 -3.16 25.28 15.49
C ALA A 382 -2.09 24.67 14.55
N ILE A 383 -2.53 23.84 13.61
CA ILE A 383 -1.70 23.33 12.52
C ILE A 383 -1.71 24.38 11.41
N ASP A 384 -0.54 24.88 10.99
CA ASP A 384 -0.47 25.82 9.86
C ASP A 384 -0.83 25.10 8.54
N ARG A 385 -1.64 25.76 7.69
CA ARG A 385 -2.03 25.21 6.39
C ARG A 385 -0.81 25.01 5.47
N SER A 386 0.19 25.90 5.53
CA SER A 386 1.39 25.72 4.69
C SER A 386 2.23 24.52 5.14
N ASP A 387 2.29 24.25 6.45
CA ASP A 387 2.94 23.05 6.97
C ASP A 387 2.19 21.77 6.62
N SER A 388 0.85 21.82 6.59
CA SER A 388 0.03 20.70 6.10
C SER A 388 0.36 20.35 4.65
N ILE A 389 0.41 21.34 3.75
CA ILE A 389 0.77 21.16 2.34
C ILE A 389 2.19 20.60 2.19
N LYS A 390 3.16 21.10 2.97
CA LYS A 390 4.53 20.55 2.96
C LYS A 390 4.54 19.07 3.35
N CYS A 391 3.78 18.69 4.38
CA CYS A 391 3.68 17.29 4.82
C CYS A 391 3.00 16.42 3.75
N GLN A 392 1.93 16.90 3.11
CA GLN A 392 1.27 16.20 1.99
C GLN A 392 2.25 15.96 0.83
N ASN A 393 3.09 16.95 0.48
CA ASN A 393 4.11 16.79 -0.54
C ASN A 393 5.19 15.75 -0.18
N ILE A 394 5.51 15.59 1.12
CA ILE A 394 6.39 14.51 1.58
C ILE A 394 5.71 13.14 1.37
N PHE A 395 4.42 13.04 1.65
CA PHE A 395 3.63 11.83 1.37
C PHE A 395 3.61 11.50 -0.13
N VAL A 396 3.38 12.47 -1.03
CA VAL A 396 3.42 12.26 -2.49
C VAL A 396 4.80 11.76 -2.94
N LYS A 397 5.89 12.31 -2.40
CA LYS A 397 7.25 11.81 -2.66
C LYS A 397 7.43 10.37 -2.17
N SER A 398 6.92 10.05 -0.98
CA SER A 398 6.93 8.68 -0.44
C SER A 398 6.12 7.72 -1.30
N ILE A 399 4.93 8.12 -1.78
CA ILE A 399 4.09 7.35 -2.69
C ILE A 399 4.89 7.00 -3.94
N ARG A 400 5.50 7.98 -4.60
CA ARG A 400 6.30 7.74 -5.80
C ARG A 400 7.46 6.78 -5.56
N GLN A 401 8.16 6.93 -4.43
CA GLN A 401 9.26 6.03 -4.10
C GLN A 401 8.76 4.59 -3.92
N LEU A 402 7.64 4.40 -3.22
CA LEU A 402 7.04 3.09 -3.00
C LEU A 402 6.45 2.50 -4.29
N CYS A 403 5.86 3.31 -5.17
CA CYS A 403 5.44 2.88 -6.51
C CYS A 403 6.66 2.45 -7.35
N LYS A 404 7.78 3.18 -7.28
CA LYS A 404 9.03 2.85 -7.98
C LYS A 404 9.64 1.53 -7.51
N THR A 405 9.52 1.20 -6.23
CA THR A 405 9.97 -0.08 -5.66
C THR A 405 8.94 -1.20 -5.79
N CYS A 406 7.77 -0.93 -6.39
CA CYS A 406 6.62 -1.84 -6.47
C CYS A 406 6.10 -2.29 -5.08
N ASP A 407 6.31 -1.47 -4.06
CA ASP A 407 5.82 -1.74 -2.71
C ASP A 407 4.35 -1.38 -2.54
N ILE A 408 3.83 -0.45 -3.36
CA ILE A 408 2.42 -0.04 -3.40
C ILE A 408 1.95 0.15 -4.85
N PHE A 409 0.64 0.02 -5.11
CA PHE A 409 0.05 0.17 -6.43
C PHE A 409 -1.14 1.14 -6.38
N LEU A 410 -1.12 2.17 -7.23
CA LEU A 410 -2.21 3.14 -7.32
C LEU A 410 -3.26 2.63 -8.33
N GLU A 411 -4.48 2.38 -7.88
CA GLU A 411 -5.56 1.85 -8.72
C GLU A 411 -6.03 2.87 -9.77
N LYS A 412 -5.83 4.18 -9.54
CA LYS A 412 -6.22 5.27 -10.44
C LYS A 412 -5.65 5.16 -11.87
N PHE A 413 -4.53 4.46 -12.04
CA PHE A 413 -3.86 4.29 -13.33
C PHE A 413 -4.28 3.01 -14.07
N TYR A 414 -5.19 2.24 -13.48
CA TYR A 414 -5.86 1.08 -14.05
C TYR A 414 -7.31 1.43 -14.38
#